data_AF-A0A952NGG0-F1
#
_entry.id   AF-A0A952NGG0-F1
#
_cell.length_a   1.000
_cell.length_b   1.000
_cell.length_c   1.000
_cell.angle_alpha   90.00
_cell.angle_beta   90.00
_cell.angle_gamma   90.00
#
_symmetry.space_group_name_H-M   'P 1'
#
loop_
_entity.id
_entity.type
_entity.pdbx_description
1 polymer ?
#
loop_
_entity_poly.entity_id
_entity_poly.type
_entity_poly.pdbx_seq_one_letter_code
_entity_poly.pdbx_strand_id
1 'polypeptide(L)'
;MNDTTLPWMIAGLLLISAALPPLWRGRARLRGPRELEPNCLLTKSPVIFVSGPRALFGLAPGWDDLPVHLLAHGYDVRILRLPRRGEQRRQEMLCDLLNQQPGHLVVDQETLEEMRDILQRLRPASIIVPCGPSHEERKRDLLQSVRREAEREWEKAFAERVHLSS
;
A
#
# COMPACT_ATOMS: atom_id res chain seq x y z
N MET A 1 -17.15 30.06 48.60
CA MET A 1 -16.96 28.96 47.62
C MET A 1 -16.06 29.55 46.55
N ASN A 2 -14.78 29.15 46.52
CA ASN A 2 -13.73 29.90 45.81
C ASN A 2 -13.40 29.23 44.47
N ASP A 3 -13.68 29.95 43.38
CA ASP A 3 -13.47 29.61 41.97
C ASP A 3 -12.01 29.76 41.50
N THR A 4 -11.03 29.29 42.28
CA THR A 4 -9.60 29.48 41.95
C THR A 4 -8.90 28.23 41.41
N THR A 5 -9.61 27.11 41.22
CA THR A 5 -9.01 25.83 40.80
C THR A 5 -9.05 25.56 39.30
N LEU A 6 -9.92 26.25 38.55
CA LEU A 6 -10.09 26.03 37.11
C LEU A 6 -8.88 26.39 36.22
N PRO A 7 -8.13 27.49 36.45
CA PRO A 7 -7.07 27.90 35.51
C PRO A 7 -5.84 26.98 35.54
N TRP A 8 -5.57 26.33 36.67
CA TRP A 8 -4.42 25.44 36.83
C TRP A 8 -4.58 24.11 36.08
N MET A 9 -5.81 23.63 35.91
CA MET A 9 -6.07 22.41 35.13
C MET A 9 -5.86 22.61 33.63
N ILE A 10 -6.15 23.81 33.09
CA ILE A 10 -5.96 24.12 31.68
C ILE A 10 -4.46 24.27 31.35
N ALA A 11 -3.67 24.87 32.25
CA ALA A 11 -2.23 25.00 32.08
C ALA A 11 -1.51 23.64 32.07
N GLY A 12 -1.97 22.67 32.86
CA GLY A 12 -1.41 21.31 32.88
C GLY A 12 -1.65 20.52 31.57
N LEU A 13 -2.80 20.73 30.92
CA LEU A 13 -3.15 20.00 29.69
C LEU A 13 -2.34 20.46 28.47
N LEU A 14 -1.98 21.75 28.41
CA LEU A 14 -1.20 22.33 27.31
C LEU A 14 0.30 21.94 27.35
N LEU A 15 0.85 21.64 28.53
CA LEU A 15 2.24 21.19 28.66
C LEU A 15 2.46 19.75 28.18
N ILE A 16 1.44 18.90 28.22
CA ILE A 16 1.53 17.51 27.74
C ILE A 16 1.54 17.45 26.20
N SER A 17 0.94 18.43 25.51
CA SER A 17 0.90 18.46 24.04
C SER A 17 2.26 18.80 23.40
N ALA A 18 3.14 19.50 24.12
CA ALA A 18 4.45 19.92 23.61
C ALA A 18 5.58 18.91 23.86
N ALA A 19 5.37 17.94 24.76
CA ALA A 19 6.37 16.94 25.13
C ALA A 19 6.24 15.62 24.36
N LEU A 20 5.18 15.43 23.56
CA LEU A 20 5.08 14.29 22.67
C LEU A 20 6.01 14.52 21.48
N PRO A 21 7.13 13.78 21.35
CA PRO A 21 7.95 13.87 20.15
C PRO A 21 7.04 13.57 18.96
N PRO A 22 7.14 14.33 17.85
CA PRO A 22 6.37 14.04 16.66
C PRO A 22 6.67 12.60 16.26
N LEU A 23 5.68 11.72 16.41
CA LEU A 23 5.67 10.32 15.94
C LEU A 23 5.91 10.17 14.42
N TRP A 24 6.22 11.28 13.75
CA TRP A 24 6.49 11.44 12.33
C TRP A 24 7.98 11.63 12.02
N ARG A 25 8.86 11.74 13.04
CA ARG A 25 10.33 11.78 12.83
C ARG A 25 10.93 10.38 12.84
N GLY A 26 10.62 9.64 11.79
CA GLY A 26 11.19 8.32 11.54
C GLY A 26 11.28 7.95 10.06
N ARG A 27 11.23 8.91 9.12
CA ARG A 27 11.63 8.64 7.74
C ARG A 27 13.15 8.71 7.65
N ALA A 28 13.78 7.56 7.87
CA ALA A 28 15.11 7.33 7.32
C ALA A 28 15.02 7.65 5.82
N ARG A 29 15.64 8.76 5.40
CA ARG A 29 15.73 9.12 3.99
C ARG A 29 16.44 7.95 3.32
N LEU A 30 15.76 7.28 2.40
CA LEU A 30 16.36 6.38 1.44
C LEU A 30 17.44 7.19 0.70
N ARG A 31 18.67 7.21 1.25
CA ARG A 31 19.84 7.83 0.64
C ARG A 31 20.41 6.82 -0.34
N GLY A 32 19.79 6.78 -1.52
CA GLY A 32 20.29 6.13 -2.72
C GLY A 32 19.57 6.73 -3.92
N PRO A 33 20.26 7.03 -5.03
CA PRO A 33 19.62 7.60 -6.22
C PRO A 33 18.83 6.49 -6.90
N ARG A 34 17.55 6.37 -6.53
CA ARG A 34 16.52 5.84 -7.41
C ARG A 34 15.37 6.82 -7.37
N GLU A 35 15.58 7.93 -8.06
CA GLU A 35 14.49 8.79 -8.49
C GLU A 35 13.61 7.93 -9.40
N LEU A 36 12.49 7.44 -8.87
CA LEU A 36 11.33 7.39 -9.74
C LEU A 36 11.13 8.84 -10.15
N GLU A 37 11.32 9.16 -11.43
CA GLU A 37 10.79 10.41 -11.94
C GLU A 37 9.32 10.49 -11.51
N PRO A 38 8.81 11.66 -11.09
CA PRO A 38 7.40 11.81 -10.73
C PRO A 38 6.57 11.24 -11.88
N ASN A 39 6.02 10.04 -11.66
CA ASN A 39 5.40 9.30 -12.73
C ASN A 39 4.04 9.95 -12.90
N CYS A 40 3.84 10.70 -13.99
CA CYS A 40 2.54 11.28 -14.34
C CYS A 40 1.49 10.19 -14.63
N LEU A 41 1.91 8.93 -14.68
CA LEU A 41 1.08 7.75 -14.86
C LEU A 41 0.48 7.32 -13.51
N LEU A 42 -0.59 7.99 -13.13
CA LEU A 42 -1.48 7.51 -12.07
C LEU A 42 -2.20 6.25 -12.58
N THR A 43 -2.16 5.18 -11.79
CA THR A 43 -3.06 4.03 -12.02
C THR A 43 -4.48 4.47 -11.71
N LYS A 44 -5.44 4.06 -12.55
CA LYS A 44 -6.87 4.15 -12.25
C LYS A 44 -7.24 3.28 -11.06
N SER A 45 -6.56 2.13 -10.93
CA SER A 45 -6.80 1.17 -9.87
C SER A 45 -5.79 1.34 -8.72
N PRO A 46 -6.19 1.19 -7.44
CA PRO A 46 -5.28 1.30 -6.32
C PRO A 46 -4.27 0.14 -6.28
N VAL A 47 -3.08 0.39 -5.75
CA VAL A 47 -2.09 -0.64 -5.41
C VAL A 47 -2.38 -1.14 -4.00
N ILE A 48 -2.76 -2.40 -3.87
CA ILE A 48 -3.21 -3.01 -2.62
C ILE A 48 -2.15 -3.99 -2.13
N PHE A 49 -1.46 -3.62 -1.06
CA PHE A 49 -0.53 -4.49 -0.35
C PHE A 49 -1.28 -5.45 0.56
N VAL A 50 -1.23 -6.74 0.25
CA VAL A 50 -1.87 -7.77 1.05
C VAL A 50 -0.83 -8.39 1.99
N SER A 51 -0.95 -8.12 3.29
CA SER A 51 -0.08 -8.75 4.29
C SER A 51 -0.75 -10.02 4.82
N GLY A 52 -0.30 -11.18 4.35
CA GLY A 52 -0.60 -12.49 4.93
C GLY A 52 0.18 -12.79 6.23
N PRO A 53 -0.16 -13.89 6.93
CA PRO A 53 0.52 -14.33 8.17
C PRO A 53 2.04 -14.53 8.03
N ARG A 54 2.51 -14.79 6.81
CA ARG A 54 3.92 -15.00 6.45
C ARG A 54 4.43 -14.00 5.41
N ALA A 55 3.65 -12.97 5.12
CA ALA A 55 3.95 -12.09 4.01
C ALA A 55 5.22 -11.29 4.23
N LEU A 56 5.86 -10.96 3.11
CA LEU A 56 6.97 -10.02 3.01
C LEU A 56 6.65 -8.69 3.72
N PHE A 57 5.38 -8.28 3.64
CA PHE A 57 4.83 -7.06 4.22
C PHE A 57 4.56 -7.24 5.72
N GLY A 58 5.59 -6.96 6.54
CA GLY A 58 5.48 -6.94 8.01
C GLY A 58 6.53 -7.77 8.74
N LEU A 59 7.28 -8.63 8.04
CA LEU A 59 8.36 -9.44 8.64
C LEU A 59 9.76 -9.02 8.18
N ALA A 60 9.89 -8.41 6.99
CA ALA A 60 11.19 -8.02 6.46
C ALA A 60 11.46 -6.51 6.65
N PRO A 61 12.59 -6.11 7.28
CA PRO A 61 12.93 -4.71 7.48
C PRO A 61 13.00 -3.94 6.15
N GLY A 62 12.28 -2.82 6.05
CA GLY A 62 12.35 -1.91 4.91
C GLY A 62 11.29 -2.11 3.82
N TRP A 63 10.33 -3.03 3.98
CA TRP A 63 9.11 -3.02 3.15
C TRP A 63 8.11 -1.93 3.56
N ASP A 64 8.17 -1.48 4.82
CA ASP A 64 7.26 -0.45 5.36
C ASP A 64 7.42 0.91 4.65
N ASP A 65 8.60 1.19 4.12
CA ASP A 65 8.88 2.41 3.37
C ASP A 65 8.28 2.40 1.98
N LEU A 66 7.94 1.23 1.43
CA LEU A 66 7.54 1.12 0.04
C LEU A 66 6.12 1.67 -0.22
N PRO A 67 5.08 1.36 0.58
CA PRO A 67 3.80 2.04 0.48
C PRO A 67 3.92 3.55 0.60
N VAL A 68 4.77 4.02 1.52
CA VAL A 68 5.04 5.44 1.72
C VAL A 68 5.70 6.07 0.50
N HIS A 69 6.65 5.36 -0.10
CA HIS A 69 7.33 5.79 -1.32
C HIS A 69 6.37 5.89 -2.50
N LEU A 70 5.53 4.87 -2.74
CA LEU A 70 4.54 4.89 -3.81
C LEU A 70 3.51 6.02 -3.61
N LEU A 71 3.00 6.20 -2.39
CA LEU A 71 2.08 7.30 -2.08
C LEU A 71 2.72 8.66 -2.38
N ALA A 72 4.01 8.84 -2.05
CA ALA A 72 4.74 10.08 -2.35
C ALA A 72 4.93 10.34 -3.86
N HIS A 73 4.78 9.32 -4.70
CA HIS A 73 4.80 9.43 -6.17
C HIS A 73 3.39 9.46 -6.79
N GLY A 74 2.35 9.64 -5.97
CA GLY A 74 0.98 9.86 -6.42
C GLY A 74 0.09 8.62 -6.53
N TYR A 75 0.61 7.42 -6.32
CA TYR A 75 -0.21 6.21 -6.38
C TYR A 75 -1.24 6.15 -5.22
N ASP A 76 -2.47 5.69 -5.49
CA ASP A 76 -3.40 5.28 -4.42
C ASP A 76 -2.94 3.94 -3.86
N VAL A 77 -2.50 3.93 -2.60
CA VAL A 77 -1.91 2.76 -1.95
C VAL A 77 -2.76 2.35 -0.75
N ARG A 78 -3.14 1.08 -0.70
CA ARG A 78 -3.89 0.50 0.43
C ARG A 78 -3.13 -0.69 1.00
N ILE A 79 -3.34 -0.93 2.30
CA ILE A 79 -2.74 -2.06 3.00
C ILE A 79 -3.87 -2.91 3.58
N LEU A 80 -4.04 -4.12 3.06
CA LEU A 80 -4.95 -5.12 3.59
C LEU A 80 -4.19 -6.03 4.56
N ARG A 81 -4.50 -5.90 5.85
CA ARG A 81 -3.96 -6.79 6.89
C ARG A 81 -4.86 -7.99 7.09
N LEU A 82 -4.40 -9.15 6.67
CA LEU A 82 -5.14 -10.40 6.83
C LEU A 82 -4.91 -10.99 8.23
N PRO A 83 -5.94 -11.61 8.84
CA PRO A 83 -5.81 -12.29 10.12
C PRO A 83 -4.84 -13.48 10.01
N ARG A 84 -4.02 -13.67 11.05
CA ARG A 84 -3.01 -14.75 11.06
C ARG A 84 -3.61 -16.15 10.99
N ARG A 85 -4.84 -16.33 11.47
CA ARG A 85 -5.55 -17.62 11.53
C ARG A 85 -6.89 -17.51 10.81
N GLY A 86 -7.36 -18.64 10.29
CA GLY A 86 -8.64 -18.76 9.60
C GLY A 86 -8.54 -18.36 8.12
N GLU A 87 -8.26 -19.34 7.27
CA GLU A 87 -8.19 -19.18 5.81
C GLU A 87 -9.49 -18.62 5.24
N GLN A 88 -10.64 -19.20 5.63
CA GLN A 88 -11.96 -18.72 5.22
C GLN A 88 -12.16 -17.23 5.54
N ARG A 89 -11.76 -16.79 6.73
CA ARG A 89 -11.87 -15.38 7.12
C ARG A 89 -10.96 -14.47 6.28
N ARG A 90 -9.76 -14.94 5.93
CA ARG A 90 -8.85 -14.19 5.03
C ARG A 90 -9.45 -14.07 3.63
N GLN A 91 -10.03 -15.14 3.12
CA GLN A 91 -10.74 -15.20 1.85
C GLN A 91 -11.94 -14.25 1.83
N GLU A 92 -12.78 -14.26 2.87
CA GLU A 92 -13.92 -13.34 3.03
C GLU A 92 -13.47 -11.88 3.02
N MET A 93 -12.44 -11.53 3.79
CA MET A 93 -11.91 -10.15 3.81
C MET A 93 -11.36 -9.71 2.45
N LEU A 94 -10.70 -10.61 1.73
CA LEU A 94 -10.18 -10.33 0.39
C LEU A 94 -11.33 -10.14 -0.62
N CYS A 95 -12.35 -11.00 -0.56
CA CYS A 95 -13.59 -10.86 -1.33
C CYS A 95 -14.24 -9.51 -1.10
N ASP A 96 -14.47 -9.15 0.17
CA ASP A 96 -15.14 -7.91 0.54
C ASP A 96 -14.38 -6.69 -0.01
N LEU A 97 -13.05 -6.70 0.08
CA LEU A 97 -12.22 -5.62 -0.44
C LEU A 97 -12.31 -5.51 -1.98
N LEU A 98 -12.13 -6.63 -2.68
CA LEU A 98 -12.09 -6.64 -4.15
C LEU A 98 -13.46 -6.39 -4.79
N ASN A 99 -14.55 -6.78 -4.11
CA ASN A 99 -15.92 -6.46 -4.54
C ASN A 99 -16.23 -4.97 -4.41
N GLN A 100 -15.63 -4.28 -3.44
CA GLN A 100 -15.79 -2.83 -3.29
C GLN A 100 -14.98 -2.06 -4.34
N GLN A 101 -13.75 -2.49 -4.58
CA GLN A 101 -12.87 -1.84 -5.55
C GLN A 101 -11.81 -2.81 -6.08
N PRO A 102 -11.78 -3.09 -7.40
CA PRO A 102 -10.69 -3.84 -7.99
C PRO A 102 -9.39 -3.05 -7.88
N GLY A 103 -8.28 -3.74 -7.65
CA GLY A 103 -6.95 -3.13 -7.49
C GLY A 103 -5.83 -4.02 -8.01
N HIS A 104 -4.64 -3.44 -8.10
CA HIS A 104 -3.39 -4.16 -8.35
C HIS A 104 -2.92 -4.77 -7.04
N LEU A 105 -3.10 -6.08 -6.88
CA LEU A 105 -2.76 -6.78 -5.65
C LEU A 105 -1.27 -7.08 -5.61
N VAL A 106 -0.61 -6.62 -4.56
CA VAL A 106 0.77 -7.01 -4.25
C VAL A 106 0.71 -8.07 -3.16
N VAL A 107 1.09 -9.30 -3.51
CA VAL A 107 1.05 -10.49 -2.64
C VAL A 107 2.40 -11.20 -2.69
N ASP A 108 2.76 -11.91 -1.62
CA ASP A 108 3.85 -12.87 -1.67
C ASP A 108 3.40 -14.19 -2.32
N GLN A 109 4.37 -15.04 -2.68
CA GLN A 109 4.11 -16.32 -3.36
C GLN A 109 3.24 -17.27 -2.52
N GLU A 110 3.45 -17.34 -1.21
CA GLU A 110 2.69 -18.24 -0.33
C GLU A 110 1.22 -17.79 -0.25
N THR A 111 0.99 -16.48 -0.07
CA THR A 111 -0.36 -15.89 -0.09
C THR A 111 -1.05 -16.08 -1.44
N LEU A 112 -0.32 -15.96 -2.56
CA LEU A 112 -0.89 -16.24 -3.88
C LEU A 112 -1.32 -17.70 -4.02
N GLU A 113 -0.51 -18.65 -3.56
CA GLU A 113 -0.83 -20.07 -3.63
C GLU A 113 -2.05 -20.41 -2.77
N GLU A 114 -2.10 -19.87 -1.55
CA GLU A 114 -3.25 -20.04 -0.65
C GLU A 114 -4.55 -19.47 -1.25
N MET A 115 -4.47 -18.33 -1.93
CA MET A 115 -5.63 -17.58 -2.41
C MET A 115 -5.91 -17.76 -3.91
N ARG A 116 -5.26 -18.72 -4.56
CA ARG A 116 -5.30 -18.86 -6.02
C ARG A 116 -6.73 -18.97 -6.55
N ASP A 117 -7.52 -19.85 -5.95
CA ASP A 117 -8.88 -20.15 -6.41
C ASP A 117 -9.80 -18.94 -6.29
N ILE A 118 -9.66 -18.17 -5.21
CA ILE A 118 -10.48 -16.99 -4.98
C ILE A 118 -10.06 -15.82 -5.86
N LEU A 119 -8.76 -15.64 -6.06
CA LEU A 119 -8.21 -14.60 -6.93
C LEU A 119 -8.61 -14.81 -8.40
N GLN A 120 -8.66 -16.08 -8.86
CA GLN A 120 -9.16 -16.41 -10.20
C GLN A 120 -10.64 -16.03 -10.39
N ARG A 121 -11.45 -16.16 -9.33
CA ARG A 121 -12.88 -15.81 -9.36
C ARG A 121 -13.10 -14.30 -9.30
N LEU A 122 -12.37 -13.59 -8.43
CA LEU A 122 -12.57 -12.17 -8.17
C LEU A 122 -11.99 -11.25 -9.25
N ARG A 123 -11.04 -11.75 -10.05
CA ARG A 123 -10.42 -11.01 -11.17
C ARG A 123 -9.94 -9.61 -10.76
N PRO A 124 -8.94 -9.51 -9.86
CA PRO A 124 -8.30 -8.23 -9.56
C PRO A 124 -7.74 -7.58 -10.84
N ALA A 125 -7.47 -6.27 -10.79
CA ALA A 125 -6.94 -5.54 -11.95
C ALA A 125 -5.60 -6.13 -12.42
N SER A 126 -4.72 -6.46 -11.47
CA SER A 126 -3.57 -7.32 -11.69
C SER A 126 -3.12 -7.97 -10.38
N ILE A 127 -2.26 -8.99 -10.49
CA ILE A 127 -1.59 -9.64 -9.36
C ILE A 127 -0.09 -9.49 -9.57
N ILE A 128 0.58 -8.88 -8.60
CA ILE A 128 2.02 -8.62 -8.61
C ILE A 128 2.64 -9.46 -7.51
N VAL A 129 3.55 -10.37 -7.89
CA VAL A 129 4.34 -11.18 -6.97
C VAL A 129 5.81 -10.78 -7.11
N PRO A 130 6.37 -10.02 -6.15
CA PRO A 130 7.75 -9.59 -6.23
C PRO A 130 8.72 -10.78 -6.23
N CYS A 131 9.48 -10.94 -7.30
CA CYS A 131 10.47 -11.99 -7.46
C CYS A 131 11.89 -11.46 -7.26
N GLY A 132 12.78 -12.28 -6.70
CA GLY A 132 14.20 -11.94 -6.58
C GLY A 132 14.90 -12.63 -5.42
N PRO A 133 16.20 -12.98 -5.57
CA PRO A 133 16.93 -13.66 -4.51
C PRO A 133 17.23 -12.75 -3.32
N SER A 134 17.38 -11.44 -3.53
CA SER A 134 17.56 -10.47 -2.45
C SER A 134 16.31 -9.63 -2.18
N HIS A 135 16.31 -8.97 -1.02
CA HIS A 135 15.28 -8.02 -0.63
C HIS A 135 15.20 -6.81 -1.57
N GLU A 136 16.35 -6.26 -1.94
CA GLU A 136 16.45 -5.07 -2.79
C GLU A 136 16.09 -5.35 -4.26
N GLU A 137 16.30 -6.59 -4.72
CA GLU A 137 15.80 -7.02 -6.03
C GLU A 137 14.29 -7.17 -6.02
N ARG A 138 13.70 -7.79 -4.99
CA ARG A 138 12.23 -7.90 -4.88
C ARG A 138 11.55 -6.52 -4.86
N LYS A 139 12.12 -5.56 -4.13
CA LYS A 139 11.62 -4.16 -4.17
C LYS A 139 11.70 -3.56 -5.57
N ARG A 140 12.84 -3.74 -6.26
CA ARG A 140 13.04 -3.22 -7.61
C ARG A 140 12.05 -3.85 -8.59
N ASP A 141 11.87 -5.16 -8.52
CA ASP A 141 10.93 -5.92 -9.33
C ASP A 141 9.48 -5.45 -9.11
N LEU A 142 9.10 -5.23 -7.85
CA LEU A 142 7.79 -4.66 -7.52
C LEU A 142 7.60 -3.26 -8.11
N LEU A 143 8.56 -2.36 -7.92
CA LEU A 143 8.47 -1.00 -8.46
C LEU A 143 8.36 -1.00 -9.99
N GLN A 144 9.12 -1.87 -10.66
CA GLN A 144 9.02 -2.05 -12.11
C GLN A 144 7.67 -2.62 -12.51
N SER A 145 7.13 -3.58 -11.77
CA SER A 145 5.83 -4.19 -12.05
C SER A 145 4.67 -3.18 -11.90
N VAL A 146 4.67 -2.40 -10.81
CA VAL A 146 3.68 -1.33 -10.60
C VAL A 146 3.74 -0.31 -11.74
N ARG A 147 4.94 0.11 -12.15
CA ARG A 147 5.12 1.02 -13.29
C ARG A 147 4.54 0.46 -14.59
N ARG A 148 4.81 -0.82 -14.91
CA ARG A 148 4.29 -1.48 -16.12
C ARG A 148 2.76 -1.59 -16.12
N GLU A 149 2.13 -1.74 -14.96
CA GLU A 149 0.66 -1.73 -14.86
C GLU A 149 0.10 -0.33 -15.09
N ALA A 150 0.74 0.70 -14.53
CA ALA A 150 0.37 2.10 -14.77
C ALA A 150 0.47 2.49 -16.25
N GLU A 151 1.55 2.08 -16.92
CA GLU A 151 1.75 2.28 -18.37
C GLU A 151 0.64 1.58 -19.18
N ARG A 152 0.31 0.32 -18.85
CA ARG A 152 -0.78 -0.42 -19.51
C ARG A 152 -2.15 0.21 -19.33
N GLU A 153 -2.49 0.67 -18.12
CA GLU A 153 -3.76 1.35 -17.87
C GLU A 153 -3.85 2.67 -18.63
N TRP A 154 -2.75 3.41 -18.71
CA TRP A 154 -2.66 4.66 -19.47
C TRP A 154 -2.83 4.43 -20.97
N GLU A 155 -2.13 3.45 -21.55
CA GLU A 155 -2.26 3.09 -22.97
C GLU A 155 -3.70 2.71 -23.32
N LYS A 156 -4.35 1.92 -22.46
CA LYS A 156 -5.76 1.54 -22.63
C LYS A 156 -6.68 2.75 -22.59
N ALA A 157 -6.53 3.61 -21.58
CA ALA A 157 -7.34 4.82 -21.45
C ALA A 157 -7.12 5.81 -22.61
N PHE A 158 -5.89 5.90 -23.11
CA PHE A 158 -5.54 6.71 -24.27
C PHE A 158 -6.21 6.16 -25.54
N ALA A 159 -6.11 4.85 -25.78
CA ALA A 159 -6.76 4.20 -26.91
C ALA A 159 -8.29 4.39 -26.89
N GLU A 160 -8.94 4.23 -25.74
CA GLU A 160 -10.39 4.45 -25.57
C GLU A 160 -10.80 5.89 -25.93
N ARG A 161 -9.99 6.90 -25.60
CA ARG A 161 -10.28 8.31 -25.94
C ARG A 161 -10.16 8.61 -27.43
N VAL A 162 -9.16 8.07 -28.10
CA VAL A 162 -8.95 8.27 -29.55
C VAL A 162 -10.13 7.71 -30.36
N HIS A 163 -10.71 6.59 -29.92
CA HIS A 163 -11.88 6.00 -30.57
C HIS A 163 -13.16 6.82 -30.39
N LEU A 164 -13.30 7.58 -29.29
CA LEU A 164 -14.47 8.42 -29.04
C LEU A 164 -14.46 9.73 -29.82
N SER A 165 -13.33 10.13 -30.40
CA SER A 165 -13.18 11.39 -31.15
C SER A 165 -13.29 11.25 -32.66
N SER A 166 -13.50 10.03 -33.17
CA SER A 166 -13.62 9.71 -34.61
C SER A 166 -15.06 9.39 -34.98
#